data_AF-A0A7X9BC50-F1
#
_entry.id   AF-A0A7X9BC50-F1
#
_cell.length_a   1.000
_cell.length_b   1.000
_cell.length_c   1.000
_cell.angle_alpha   90.00
_cell.angle_beta   90.00
_cell.angle_gamma   90.00
#
_symmetry.space_group_name_H-M   'P 1'
#
loop_
_entity.id
_entity.type
_entity.pdbx_description
1 polymer ?
#
loop_
_entity_poly.entity_id
_entity_poly.type
_entity_poly.pdbx_seq_one_letter_code
_entity_poly.pdbx_strand_id
1 'polypeptide(L)'
;MDYASKNIYNFREYISRYHHSVACALLTYKYTNEKASTLAALFHDVGTPCFSHVIDFMNSDYEDQESTEQYHERTILKDSYLLSCLNADNINVDDIINFKKFSIVDNKRPKLCIDRLDGIILSDIGWSKLLDKQEIKNTINDITIFQNEENELELGFKTLSICKRILEVNKYLNELCHSNEDKYMMDFLAQITKKAIEKGIITYEELFFSTEIKLYNKIKNADLKFKLALEDFENIDVKDIPKIEIPRLKIRTINPLINGKRVF
;
A
#
# COMPACT_ATOMS: atom_id res chain seq x y z
N MET A 1 -4.89 -4.32 -8.94
CA MET A 1 -5.15 -5.77 -9.12
C MET A 1 -6.63 -6.08 -9.24
N ASP A 2 -7.51 -5.08 -9.31
CA ASP A 2 -8.97 -5.27 -9.36
C ASP A 2 -9.46 -5.98 -10.63
N TYR A 3 -8.66 -5.92 -11.70
CA TYR A 3 -8.91 -6.57 -12.99
C TYR A 3 -8.16 -7.90 -13.15
N ALA A 4 -7.38 -8.31 -12.14
CA ALA A 4 -6.61 -9.55 -12.23
C ALA A 4 -7.54 -10.77 -12.19
N SER A 5 -7.06 -11.88 -12.74
CA SER A 5 -7.79 -13.14 -12.72
C SER A 5 -8.24 -13.55 -11.32
N LYS A 6 -9.54 -13.87 -11.21
CA LYS A 6 -10.16 -14.39 -9.98
C LYS A 6 -9.64 -15.77 -9.58
N ASN A 7 -9.00 -16.48 -10.51
CA ASN A 7 -8.32 -17.73 -10.22
C ASN A 7 -7.05 -17.49 -9.38
N ILE A 8 -6.48 -16.28 -9.43
CA ILE A 8 -5.30 -15.87 -8.67
C ILE A 8 -5.70 -15.05 -7.45
N TYR A 9 -6.52 -14.01 -7.66
CA TYR A 9 -6.98 -13.10 -6.60
C TYR A 9 -8.49 -13.19 -6.44
N ASN A 10 -8.93 -13.87 -5.40
CA ASN A 10 -10.36 -13.95 -5.05
C ASN A 10 -10.75 -12.89 -4.01
N PHE A 11 -10.50 -11.62 -4.35
CA PHE A 11 -10.93 -10.49 -3.52
C PHE A 11 -12.46 -10.38 -3.56
N ARG A 12 -13.10 -10.31 -2.39
CA ARG A 12 -14.56 -10.15 -2.29
C ARG A 12 -14.95 -8.69 -2.08
N GLU A 13 -14.03 -7.93 -1.52
CA GLU A 13 -14.17 -6.54 -1.14
C GLU A 13 -13.36 -5.67 -2.09
N TYR A 14 -13.96 -4.56 -2.54
CA TYR A 14 -13.21 -3.51 -3.21
C TYR A 14 -12.54 -2.65 -2.15
N ILE A 15 -11.21 -2.71 -2.10
CA ILE A 15 -10.37 -1.91 -1.20
C ILE A 15 -9.52 -0.99 -2.07
N SER A 16 -9.52 0.29 -1.75
CA SER A 16 -8.80 1.30 -2.53
C SER A 16 -7.80 2.03 -1.64
N ARG A 17 -6.83 2.69 -2.27
CA ARG A 17 -5.89 3.60 -1.59
C ARG A 17 -6.61 4.68 -0.79
N TYR A 18 -7.79 5.12 -1.24
CA TYR A 18 -8.63 6.05 -0.48
C TYR A 18 -9.14 5.43 0.83
N HIS A 19 -9.63 4.19 0.81
CA HIS A 19 -10.05 3.49 2.03
C HIS A 19 -8.89 3.36 3.03
N HIS A 20 -7.72 2.96 2.54
CA HIS A 20 -6.49 2.87 3.32
C HIS A 20 -6.08 4.22 3.94
N SER A 21 -6.06 5.28 3.13
CA SER A 21 -5.71 6.63 3.57
C SER A 21 -6.66 7.15 4.66
N VAL A 22 -7.98 6.93 4.50
CA VAL A 22 -8.98 7.30 5.51
C VAL A 22 -8.80 6.49 6.79
N ALA A 23 -8.57 5.17 6.69
CA ALA A 23 -8.33 4.34 7.85
C ALA A 23 -7.07 4.76 8.62
N CYS A 24 -5.98 5.05 7.90
CA CYS A 24 -4.74 5.58 8.48
C CYS A 24 -4.97 6.91 9.21
N ALA A 25 -5.71 7.85 8.60
CA ALA A 25 -6.06 9.11 9.26
C ALA A 25 -6.87 8.88 10.55
N LEU A 26 -7.89 8.02 10.50
CA LEU A 26 -8.74 7.72 11.66
C LEU A 26 -7.96 7.05 12.79
N LEU A 27 -7.08 6.10 12.47
CA LEU A 27 -6.21 5.45 13.45
C LEU A 27 -5.19 6.45 14.02
N THR A 28 -4.63 7.31 13.19
CA THR A 28 -3.67 8.34 13.64
C THR A 28 -4.31 9.28 14.63
N TYR A 29 -5.49 9.79 14.29
CA TYR A 29 -6.26 10.64 15.19
C TYR A 29 -6.63 9.90 16.48
N LYS A 30 -7.05 8.63 16.40
CA LYS A 30 -7.40 7.81 17.57
C LYS A 30 -6.24 7.69 18.57
N TYR A 31 -5.00 7.53 18.10
CA TYR A 31 -3.86 7.28 18.98
C TYR A 31 -3.10 8.53 19.39
N THR A 32 -3.10 9.58 18.56
CA THR A 32 -2.30 10.80 18.79
C THR A 32 -3.15 12.01 19.17
N ASN A 33 -4.41 12.07 18.72
CA ASN A 33 -5.28 13.24 18.76
C ASN A 33 -4.63 14.51 18.15
N GLU A 34 -3.71 14.33 17.20
CA GLU A 34 -2.84 15.37 16.65
C GLU A 34 -3.17 15.62 15.17
N LYS A 35 -3.49 16.88 14.82
CA LYS A 35 -4.07 17.22 13.52
C LYS A 35 -3.08 17.06 12.37
N ALA A 36 -1.82 17.48 12.53
CA ALA A 36 -0.85 17.48 11.44
C ALA A 36 -0.47 16.05 11.06
N SER A 37 -0.15 15.17 12.02
CA SER A 37 0.06 13.74 11.72
C SER A 37 -1.19 13.06 11.17
N THR A 38 -2.39 13.41 11.64
CA THR A 38 -3.64 12.89 11.06
C THR A 38 -3.78 13.22 9.58
N LEU A 39 -3.50 14.48 9.19
CA LEU A 39 -3.53 14.88 7.79
C LEU A 39 -2.36 14.28 6.99
N ALA A 40 -1.18 14.19 7.58
CA ALA A 40 -0.04 13.52 6.95
C ALA A 40 -0.40 12.06 6.62
N ALA A 41 -1.06 11.36 7.53
CA ALA A 41 -1.58 10.01 7.29
C ALA A 41 -2.69 9.96 6.24
N LEU A 42 -3.56 10.97 6.17
CA LEU A 42 -4.61 11.04 5.14
C LEU A 42 -4.02 11.20 3.73
N PHE A 43 -2.91 11.92 3.59
CA PHE A 43 -2.34 12.24 2.30
C PHE A 43 -1.13 11.39 1.93
N HIS A 44 -0.58 10.56 2.82
CA HIS A 44 0.70 9.85 2.61
C HIS A 44 0.79 9.08 1.28
N ASP A 45 -0.33 8.57 0.78
CA ASP A 45 -0.42 7.78 -0.44
C ASP A 45 -0.98 8.55 -1.66
N VAL A 46 -1.18 9.87 -1.56
CA VAL A 46 -1.81 10.71 -2.61
C VAL A 46 -0.99 10.75 -3.90
N GLY A 47 0.32 10.49 -3.80
CA GLY A 47 1.23 10.36 -4.93
C GLY A 47 1.21 8.99 -5.63
N THR A 48 0.40 8.03 -5.16
CA THR A 48 0.41 6.67 -5.73
C THR A 48 -0.16 6.65 -7.15
N PRO A 49 0.55 6.06 -8.14
CA PRO A 49 0.02 5.94 -9.49
C PRO A 49 -1.09 4.87 -9.58
N CYS A 50 -1.87 4.93 -10.66
CA CYS A 50 -2.69 3.81 -11.12
C CYS A 50 -1.83 2.54 -11.19
N PHE A 51 -2.42 1.41 -10.81
CA PHE A 51 -1.74 0.11 -10.67
C PHE A 51 -0.70 0.02 -9.52
N SER A 52 -0.46 1.10 -8.75
CA SER A 52 0.34 1.07 -7.51
C SER A 52 1.70 0.36 -7.68
N HIS A 53 1.97 -0.70 -6.91
CA HIS A 53 3.26 -1.41 -6.93
C HIS A 53 3.60 -2.12 -8.25
N VAL A 54 2.64 -2.27 -9.15
CA VAL A 54 2.90 -2.68 -10.53
C VAL A 54 3.85 -1.68 -11.22
N ILE A 55 3.74 -0.39 -10.90
CA ILE A 55 4.61 0.64 -11.45
C ILE A 55 6.03 0.54 -10.87
N ASP A 56 6.17 0.16 -9.59
CA ASP A 56 7.48 -0.14 -9.02
C ASP A 56 8.14 -1.33 -9.73
N PHE A 57 7.37 -2.40 -10.02
CA PHE A 57 7.85 -3.52 -10.84
C PHE A 57 8.26 -3.10 -12.25
N MET A 58 7.45 -2.23 -12.87
CA MET A 58 7.73 -1.67 -14.20
C MET A 58 9.05 -0.90 -14.24
N ASN A 59 9.34 -0.18 -13.16
CA ASN A 59 10.56 0.60 -12.94
C ASN A 59 11.74 -0.25 -12.45
N SER A 60 11.54 -1.56 -12.28
CA SER A 60 12.51 -2.49 -11.70
C SER A 60 12.93 -2.15 -10.26
N ASP A 61 12.06 -1.44 -9.54
CA ASP A 61 12.18 -1.13 -8.11
C ASP A 61 11.40 -2.16 -7.28
N TYR A 62 11.91 -3.38 -7.23
CA TYR A 62 11.23 -4.51 -6.58
C TYR A 62 11.39 -4.51 -5.04
N GLU A 63 12.46 -3.89 -4.54
CA GLU A 63 12.91 -3.99 -3.14
C GLU A 63 12.48 -2.77 -2.31
N ASP A 64 12.76 -1.57 -2.79
CA ASP A 64 12.45 -0.34 -2.04
C ASP A 64 10.98 0.05 -2.27
N GLN A 65 10.51 -0.03 -3.52
CA GLN A 65 9.15 0.35 -3.95
C GLN A 65 8.84 1.81 -3.59
N GLU A 66 9.78 2.71 -3.88
CA GLU A 66 9.69 4.16 -3.61
C GLU A 66 9.85 4.98 -4.91
N SER A 67 10.04 4.34 -6.07
CA SER A 67 10.26 4.98 -7.38
C SER A 67 9.16 5.96 -7.82
N THR A 68 8.00 5.89 -7.17
CA THR A 68 6.80 6.68 -7.48
C THR A 68 6.53 7.81 -6.48
N GLU A 69 7.22 7.84 -5.33
CA GLU A 69 6.96 8.79 -4.24
C GLU A 69 7.22 10.26 -4.63
N GLN A 70 8.06 10.52 -5.64
CA GLN A 70 8.36 11.88 -6.13
C GLN A 70 7.13 12.67 -6.59
N TYR A 71 6.00 12.01 -6.87
CA TYR A 71 4.76 12.67 -7.27
C TYR A 71 3.91 13.12 -6.08
N HIS A 72 4.22 12.67 -4.86
CA HIS A 72 3.50 13.06 -3.64
C HIS A 72 3.49 14.57 -3.43
N GLU A 73 4.68 15.18 -3.36
CA GLU A 73 4.85 16.63 -3.23
C GLU A 73 4.15 17.37 -4.37
N ARG A 74 4.37 16.92 -5.61
CA ARG A 74 3.80 17.53 -6.81
C ARG A 74 2.27 17.53 -6.78
N THR A 75 1.65 16.45 -6.31
CA THR A 75 0.19 16.34 -6.22
C THR A 75 -0.37 17.29 -5.16
N ILE A 76 0.26 17.36 -3.98
CA ILE A 76 -0.15 18.27 -2.90
C ILE A 76 -0.03 19.74 -3.35
N LEU A 77 1.12 20.12 -3.90
CA LEU A 77 1.39 21.52 -4.26
C LEU A 77 0.56 22.04 -5.43
N LYS A 78 0.01 21.15 -6.27
CA LYS A 78 -0.89 21.53 -7.36
C LYS A 78 -2.30 21.87 -6.91
N ASP A 79 -2.73 21.41 -5.73
CA ASP A 79 -4.10 21.61 -5.24
C ASP A 79 -4.22 22.88 -4.41
N SER A 80 -4.54 24.00 -5.07
CA SER A 80 -4.74 25.29 -4.41
C SER A 80 -5.83 25.29 -3.34
N TYR A 81 -6.85 24.44 -3.48
CA TYR A 81 -7.93 24.35 -2.49
C TYR A 81 -7.41 23.66 -1.23
N LEU A 82 -6.73 22.52 -1.38
CA LEU A 82 -6.06 21.85 -0.27
C LEU A 82 -5.11 22.79 0.47
N LEU A 83 -4.24 23.51 -0.25
CA LEU A 83 -3.31 24.47 0.34
C LEU A 83 -4.05 25.57 1.14
N SER A 84 -5.18 26.05 0.63
CA SER A 84 -6.02 27.03 1.34
C SER A 84 -6.62 26.47 2.63
N CYS A 85 -7.05 25.20 2.62
CA CYS A 85 -7.57 24.50 3.80
C CYS A 85 -6.48 24.31 4.86
N LEU A 86 -5.29 23.84 4.45
CA LEU A 86 -4.15 23.66 5.36
C LEU A 86 -3.76 24.98 6.03
N ASN A 87 -3.69 26.06 5.25
CA ASN A 87 -3.39 27.39 5.78
C ASN A 87 -4.47 27.89 6.75
N ALA A 88 -5.76 27.65 6.46
CA ALA A 88 -6.86 28.01 7.36
C ALA A 88 -6.78 27.28 8.71
N ASP A 89 -6.27 26.05 8.72
CA ASP A 89 -6.06 25.24 9.93
C ASP A 89 -4.70 25.49 10.61
N ASN A 90 -3.87 26.42 10.09
CA ASN A 90 -2.48 26.66 10.53
C ASN A 90 -1.59 25.41 10.47
N ILE A 91 -1.76 24.59 9.44
CA ILE A 91 -0.97 23.38 9.22
C ILE A 91 0.07 23.67 8.14
N ASN A 92 1.35 23.43 8.48
CA ASN A 92 2.43 23.58 7.51
C ASN A 92 2.31 22.50 6.44
N VAL A 93 2.29 22.90 5.15
CA VAL A 93 2.25 21.96 4.03
C VAL A 93 3.46 21.01 4.03
N ASP A 94 4.62 21.46 4.49
CA ASP A 94 5.83 20.63 4.59
C ASP A 94 5.63 19.44 5.53
N ASP A 95 4.70 19.53 6.48
CA ASP A 95 4.36 18.44 7.39
C ASP A 95 3.60 17.32 6.67
N ILE A 96 2.82 17.69 5.65
CA ILE A 96 2.03 16.77 4.84
C ILE A 96 2.88 16.16 3.73
N ILE A 97 3.75 16.97 3.11
CA ILE A 97 4.72 16.50 2.12
C ILE A 97 5.70 15.52 2.78
N ASN A 98 6.27 15.89 3.93
CA ASN A 98 7.25 15.06 4.65
C ASN A 98 6.59 14.17 5.72
N PHE A 99 5.53 13.44 5.35
CA PHE A 99 4.76 12.61 6.29
C PHE A 99 5.63 11.61 7.07
N LYS A 100 6.74 11.12 6.48
CA LYS A 100 7.73 10.23 7.12
C LYS A 100 8.38 10.83 8.38
N LYS A 101 8.26 12.14 8.62
CA LYS A 101 8.70 12.77 9.88
C LYS A 101 7.88 12.32 11.09
N PHE A 102 6.66 11.84 10.87
CA PHE A 102 5.78 11.32 11.91
C PHE A 102 5.94 9.80 11.99
N SER A 103 6.82 9.33 12.87
CA SER A 103 7.15 7.90 13.04
C SER A 103 5.96 6.99 13.40
N ILE A 104 4.83 7.58 13.82
CA ILE A 104 3.58 6.86 14.06
C ILE A 104 2.83 6.57 12.75
N VAL A 105 2.92 7.47 11.76
CA VAL A 105 2.25 7.35 10.46
C VAL A 105 3.00 6.34 9.59
N ASP A 106 4.28 6.64 9.31
CA ASP A 106 5.20 5.78 8.59
C ASP A 106 6.50 5.67 9.40
N ASN A 107 7.06 4.47 9.44
CA ASN A 107 8.29 4.18 10.15
C ASN A 107 9.12 3.16 9.37
N LYS A 108 10.44 3.27 9.51
CA LYS A 108 11.39 2.34 8.89
C LYS A 108 11.10 0.91 9.32
N ARG A 109 11.11 -0.01 8.35
CA ARG A 109 10.99 -1.44 8.65
C ARG A 109 12.14 -1.91 9.55
N PRO A 110 11.92 -2.87 10.46
CA PRO A 110 10.68 -3.63 10.68
C PRO A 110 9.72 -3.04 11.73
N LYS A 111 9.91 -1.78 12.16
CA LYS A 111 9.09 -1.13 13.20
C LYS A 111 7.61 -1.10 12.82
N LEU A 112 6.69 -1.03 13.78
CA LEU A 112 5.26 -0.92 13.47
C LEU A 112 4.84 0.56 13.40
N CYS A 113 4.08 0.90 12.36
CA CYS A 113 3.42 2.19 12.14
C CYS A 113 1.98 1.97 11.67
N ILE A 114 1.22 3.06 11.53
CA ILE A 114 -0.19 3.02 11.16
C ILE A 114 -0.40 2.53 9.74
N ASP A 115 0.35 3.06 8.77
CA ASP A 115 0.33 2.59 7.37
C ASP A 115 0.43 1.05 7.32
N ARG A 116 1.44 0.51 8.01
CA ARG A 116 1.71 -0.93 8.03
C ARG A 116 0.65 -1.74 8.75
N LEU A 117 0.15 -1.25 9.88
CA LEU A 117 -0.91 -1.92 10.64
C LEU A 117 -2.18 -2.02 9.80
N ASP A 118 -2.60 -0.90 9.20
CA ASP A 118 -3.79 -0.87 8.35
C ASP A 118 -3.59 -1.70 7.09
N GLY A 119 -2.42 -1.62 6.45
CA GLY A 119 -2.06 -2.45 5.30
C GLY A 119 -2.17 -3.94 5.59
N ILE A 120 -1.76 -4.40 6.78
CA ILE A 120 -1.96 -5.80 7.22
C ILE A 120 -3.46 -6.11 7.36
N ILE A 121 -4.23 -5.25 8.03
CA ILE A 121 -5.67 -5.48 8.28
C ILE A 121 -6.47 -5.48 6.97
N LEU A 122 -6.26 -4.51 6.10
CA LEU A 122 -6.96 -4.43 4.82
C LEU A 122 -6.56 -5.56 3.87
N SER A 123 -5.28 -5.90 3.82
CA SER A 123 -4.82 -7.07 3.04
C SER A 123 -5.40 -8.36 3.60
N ASP A 124 -5.59 -8.47 4.92
CA ASP A 124 -6.26 -9.62 5.49
C ASP A 124 -7.74 -9.67 5.11
N ILE A 125 -8.47 -8.55 5.22
CA ILE A 125 -9.88 -8.47 4.81
C ILE A 125 -10.06 -8.89 3.35
N GLY A 126 -9.26 -8.32 2.43
CA GLY A 126 -9.39 -8.58 1.00
C GLY A 126 -8.81 -9.92 0.55
N TRP A 127 -7.69 -10.36 1.15
CA TRP A 127 -6.85 -11.43 0.61
C TRP A 127 -6.73 -12.65 1.53
N SER A 128 -6.04 -12.55 2.67
CA SER A 128 -5.72 -13.74 3.49
C SER A 128 -6.87 -14.27 4.32
N LYS A 129 -7.78 -13.39 4.75
CA LYS A 129 -9.05 -13.69 5.45
C LYS A 129 -8.87 -14.54 6.69
N LEU A 130 -7.79 -14.27 7.44
CA LEU A 130 -7.42 -15.01 8.63
C LEU A 130 -8.06 -14.42 9.89
N LEU A 131 -8.35 -13.12 9.92
CA LEU A 131 -8.91 -12.44 11.09
C LEU A 131 -10.43 -12.26 10.94
N ASP A 132 -11.14 -12.47 12.03
CA ASP A 132 -12.52 -12.03 12.13
C ASP A 132 -12.64 -10.56 12.59
N LYS A 133 -13.86 -10.00 12.49
CA LYS A 133 -14.16 -8.62 12.89
C LYS A 133 -13.82 -8.34 14.37
N GLN A 134 -13.99 -9.32 15.25
CA GLN A 134 -13.73 -9.16 16.68
C GLN A 134 -12.22 -9.18 16.96
N GLU A 135 -11.46 -10.02 16.28
CA GLU A 135 -9.99 -10.03 16.32
C GLU A 135 -9.42 -8.70 15.83
N ILE A 136 -9.93 -8.14 14.73
CA ILE A 136 -9.52 -6.81 14.23
C ILE A 136 -9.83 -5.73 15.27
N LYS A 137 -11.04 -5.74 15.85
CA LYS A 137 -11.43 -4.77 16.89
C LYS A 137 -10.54 -4.89 18.14
N ASN A 138 -10.25 -6.11 18.57
CA ASN A 138 -9.38 -6.38 19.71
C ASN A 138 -7.96 -5.88 19.43
N THR A 139 -7.44 -6.13 18.23
CA THR A 139 -6.14 -5.65 17.75
C THR A 139 -6.05 -4.13 17.84
N ILE A 140 -6.98 -3.41 17.21
CA ILE A 140 -7.00 -1.94 17.20
C ILE A 140 -7.09 -1.36 18.62
N ASN A 141 -7.79 -2.03 19.54
CA ASN A 141 -7.90 -1.59 20.93
C ASN A 141 -6.67 -1.95 21.79
N ASP A 142 -5.91 -2.97 21.40
CA ASP A 142 -4.69 -3.41 22.07
C ASP A 142 -3.45 -2.60 21.67
N ILE A 143 -3.50 -1.93 20.52
CA ILE A 143 -2.43 -1.04 20.08
C ILE A 143 -2.30 0.17 21.01
N THR A 144 -1.07 0.60 21.25
CA THR A 144 -0.72 1.85 21.91
C THR A 144 0.61 2.38 21.38
N ILE A 145 0.98 3.59 21.79
CA ILE A 145 2.25 4.23 21.43
C ILE A 145 3.26 3.99 22.56
N PHE A 146 4.44 3.52 22.18
CA PHE A 146 5.58 3.38 23.08
C PHE A 146 6.76 4.20 22.58
N GLN A 147 7.73 4.40 23.45
CA GLN A 147 9.06 4.85 23.07
C GLN A 147 9.94 3.63 22.83
N ASN A 148 10.59 3.56 21.66
CA ASN A 148 11.46 2.47 21.28
C ASN A 148 12.90 2.67 21.83
N GLU A 149 13.79 1.72 21.52
CA GLU A 149 15.19 1.72 21.93
C GLU A 149 16.02 2.91 21.40
N GLU A 150 15.54 3.59 20.37
CA GLU A 150 16.16 4.78 19.76
C GLU A 150 15.53 6.08 20.30
N ASN A 151 14.66 6.00 21.32
CA ASN A 151 13.89 7.10 21.88
C ASN A 151 12.84 7.70 20.93
N GLU A 152 12.47 7.00 19.85
CA GLU A 152 11.41 7.41 18.93
C GLU A 152 10.05 6.83 19.32
N LEU A 153 8.97 7.49 18.91
CA LEU A 153 7.62 6.95 19.09
C LEU A 153 7.35 5.83 18.07
N GLU A 154 6.79 4.72 18.52
CA GLU A 154 6.46 3.56 17.70
C GLU A 154 5.16 2.92 18.16
N LEU A 155 4.37 2.36 17.24
CA LEU A 155 3.22 1.55 17.64
C LEU A 155 3.69 0.22 18.23
N GLY A 156 2.97 -0.25 19.24
CA GLY A 156 3.17 -1.59 19.78
C GLY A 156 1.91 -2.16 20.38
N PHE A 157 2.01 -3.41 20.81
CA PHE A 157 0.94 -4.18 21.42
C PHE A 157 1.05 -4.16 22.94
N LYS A 158 -0.09 -4.07 23.62
CA LYS A 158 -0.17 -4.27 25.07
C LYS A 158 -0.16 -5.77 25.42
N THR A 159 -0.67 -6.62 24.52
CA THR A 159 -0.86 -8.04 24.77
C THR A 159 -0.04 -8.91 23.82
N LEU A 160 0.80 -9.78 24.38
CA LEU A 160 1.68 -10.68 23.60
C LEU A 160 0.91 -11.62 22.66
N SER A 161 -0.22 -12.18 23.09
CA SER A 161 -1.00 -13.11 22.26
C SER A 161 -1.61 -12.42 21.04
N ILE A 162 -2.07 -11.17 21.17
CA ILE A 162 -2.59 -10.36 20.07
C ILE A 162 -1.46 -10.01 19.10
N CYS A 163 -0.29 -9.62 19.62
CA CYS A 163 0.90 -9.39 18.80
C CYS A 163 1.29 -10.62 17.98
N LYS A 164 1.39 -11.79 18.62
CA LYS A 164 1.71 -13.06 17.94
C LYS A 164 0.72 -13.39 16.84
N ARG A 165 -0.58 -13.17 17.11
CA ARG A 165 -1.63 -13.38 16.12
C ARG A 165 -1.45 -12.50 14.88
N ILE A 166 -1.13 -11.21 15.06
CA ILE A 166 -0.87 -10.31 13.93
C ILE A 166 0.44 -10.65 13.20
N LEU A 167 1.47 -11.12 13.92
CA LEU A 167 2.71 -11.60 13.29
C LEU A 167 2.48 -12.83 12.40
N GLU A 168 1.62 -13.76 12.80
CA GLU A 168 1.23 -14.91 11.98
C GLU A 168 0.55 -14.46 10.68
N VAL A 169 -0.40 -13.52 10.78
CA VAL A 169 -1.09 -12.97 9.61
C VAL A 169 -0.13 -12.22 8.69
N ASN A 170 0.73 -11.37 9.24
CA ASN A 170 1.74 -10.64 8.47
C ASN A 170 2.73 -11.58 7.77
N LYS A 171 3.14 -12.67 8.44
CA LYS A 171 4.00 -13.69 7.83
C LYS A 171 3.31 -14.34 6.63
N TYR A 172 2.06 -14.76 6.77
CA TYR A 172 1.31 -15.36 5.68
C TYR A 172 1.09 -14.38 4.50
N LEU A 173 0.74 -13.12 4.78
CA LEU A 173 0.65 -12.08 3.76
C LEU A 173 1.98 -11.84 3.05
N ASN A 174 3.09 -11.86 3.79
CA ASN A 174 4.42 -11.77 3.20
C ASN A 174 4.68 -12.96 2.27
N GLU A 175 4.34 -14.18 2.66
CA GLU A 175 4.46 -15.37 1.79
C GLU A 175 3.61 -15.23 0.51
N LEU A 176 2.37 -14.71 0.61
CA LEU A 176 1.52 -14.43 -0.55
C LEU A 176 2.16 -13.42 -1.51
N CYS A 177 2.73 -12.32 -1.00
CA CYS A 177 3.43 -11.31 -1.80
C CYS A 177 4.75 -11.82 -2.43
N HIS A 178 5.23 -12.99 -2.01
CA HIS A 178 6.41 -13.65 -2.58
C HIS A 178 6.05 -14.90 -3.40
N SER A 179 4.76 -15.21 -3.51
CA SER A 179 4.26 -16.33 -4.32
C SER A 179 4.63 -16.14 -5.79
N ASN A 180 4.73 -17.24 -6.53
CA ASN A 180 5.06 -17.17 -7.96
C ASN A 180 3.97 -16.44 -8.73
N GLU A 181 2.73 -16.67 -8.31
CA GLU A 181 1.51 -16.10 -8.85
C GLU A 181 1.49 -14.59 -8.69
N ASP A 182 1.73 -14.07 -7.47
CA ASP A 182 1.70 -12.63 -7.23
C ASP A 182 2.78 -11.90 -8.01
N LYS A 183 4.02 -12.42 -7.98
CA LYS A 183 5.13 -11.89 -8.75
C LYS A 183 4.81 -11.82 -10.24
N TYR A 184 4.26 -12.91 -10.79
CA TYR A 184 3.94 -13.00 -12.21
C TYR A 184 2.86 -11.98 -12.58
N MET A 185 1.80 -11.87 -11.79
CA MET A 185 0.71 -10.97 -12.10
C MET A 185 1.13 -9.49 -12.00
N MET A 186 1.96 -9.13 -11.02
CA MET A 186 2.55 -7.79 -10.92
C MET A 186 3.45 -7.49 -12.13
N ASP A 187 4.35 -8.40 -12.48
CA ASP A 187 5.25 -8.23 -13.61
C ASP A 187 4.52 -8.22 -14.96
N PHE A 188 3.48 -9.04 -15.12
CA PHE A 188 2.71 -9.11 -16.36
C PHE A 188 2.00 -7.79 -16.66
N LEU A 189 1.29 -7.22 -15.67
CA LEU A 189 0.64 -5.92 -15.85
C LEU A 189 1.69 -4.80 -15.98
N ALA A 190 2.85 -4.91 -15.34
CA ALA A 190 3.96 -3.97 -15.48
C ALA A 190 4.48 -3.96 -16.93
N GLN A 191 4.68 -5.12 -17.53
CA GLN A 191 5.11 -5.25 -18.93
C GLN A 191 4.05 -4.69 -19.91
N ILE A 192 2.76 -4.97 -19.68
CA ILE A 192 1.66 -4.41 -20.48
C ILE A 192 1.69 -2.88 -20.40
N THR A 193 1.79 -2.33 -19.19
CA THR A 193 1.80 -0.88 -18.93
C THR A 193 3.01 -0.21 -19.57
N LYS A 194 4.21 -0.79 -19.40
CA LYS A 194 5.45 -0.30 -20.02
C LYS A 194 5.32 -0.20 -21.53
N LYS A 195 4.82 -1.26 -22.16
CA LYS A 195 4.65 -1.32 -23.61
C LYS A 195 3.61 -0.32 -24.11
N ALA A 196 2.54 -0.07 -23.34
CA ALA A 196 1.57 0.95 -23.67
C ALA A 196 2.19 2.36 -23.66
N ILE A 197 3.08 2.65 -22.71
CA ILE A 197 3.86 3.89 -22.67
C ILE A 197 4.83 4.00 -23.86
N GLU A 198 5.59 2.94 -24.14
CA GLU A 198 6.54 2.90 -25.28
C GLU A 198 5.84 3.11 -26.63
N LYS A 199 4.58 2.70 -26.74
CA LYS A 199 3.74 2.89 -27.94
C LYS A 199 2.98 4.22 -27.97
N GLY A 200 3.11 5.05 -26.92
CA GLY A 200 2.41 6.33 -26.81
C GLY A 200 0.89 6.21 -26.63
N ILE A 201 0.39 5.04 -26.20
CA ILE A 201 -1.03 4.83 -25.93
C ILE A 201 -1.44 5.57 -24.65
N ILE A 202 -0.59 5.50 -23.63
CA ILE A 202 -0.67 6.33 -22.43
C ILE A 202 0.68 6.99 -22.19
N THR A 203 0.69 8.06 -21.42
CA THR A 203 1.90 8.70 -20.92
C THR A 203 2.20 8.26 -19.49
N TYR A 204 3.45 8.40 -19.05
CA TYR A 204 3.80 8.14 -17.65
C TYR A 204 3.06 9.07 -16.68
N GLU A 205 2.87 10.34 -17.07
CA GLU A 205 2.14 11.33 -16.26
C GLU A 205 0.65 10.97 -16.10
N GLU A 206 0.03 10.35 -17.12
CA GLU A 206 -1.35 9.87 -17.03
C GLU A 206 -1.55 8.84 -15.91
N LEU A 207 -0.52 8.09 -15.49
CA LEU A 207 -0.60 7.16 -14.37
C LEU A 207 -1.00 7.86 -13.05
N PHE A 208 -0.65 9.14 -12.88
CA PHE A 208 -0.88 9.88 -11.64
C PHE A 208 -2.12 10.77 -11.67
N PHE A 209 -2.53 11.23 -12.86
CA PHE A 209 -3.60 12.22 -13.01
C PHE A 209 -4.85 11.68 -13.71
N SER A 210 -4.90 10.39 -14.04
CA SER A 210 -6.08 9.70 -14.57
C SER A 210 -6.65 8.71 -13.55
N THR A 211 -7.72 8.01 -13.92
CA THR A 211 -8.26 6.90 -13.12
C THR A 211 -7.87 5.56 -13.71
N GLU A 212 -7.70 4.56 -12.84
CA GLU A 212 -7.25 3.22 -13.25
C GLU A 212 -8.16 2.64 -14.34
N ILE A 213 -9.48 2.73 -14.19
CA ILE A 213 -10.46 2.26 -15.18
C ILE A 213 -10.32 2.95 -16.54
N LYS A 214 -10.00 4.26 -16.57
CA LYS A 214 -9.80 4.99 -17.83
C LYS A 214 -8.56 4.51 -18.55
N LEU A 215 -7.45 4.37 -17.82
CA LEU A 215 -6.19 3.89 -18.40
C LEU A 215 -6.31 2.43 -18.85
N TYR A 216 -6.89 1.58 -18.01
CA TYR A 216 -7.09 0.17 -18.31
C TYR A 216 -7.91 -0.01 -19.61
N ASN A 217 -9.03 0.70 -19.74
CA ASN A 217 -9.84 0.67 -20.96
C ASN A 217 -9.13 1.29 -22.16
N LYS A 218 -8.35 2.36 -21.97
CA LYS A 218 -7.56 2.98 -23.04
C LYS A 218 -6.51 2.03 -23.59
N ILE A 219 -5.81 1.31 -22.71
CA ILE A 219 -4.84 0.26 -23.09
C ILE A 219 -5.57 -0.90 -23.79
N LYS A 220 -6.64 -1.43 -23.19
CA LYS A 220 -7.39 -2.59 -23.72
C LYS A 220 -7.95 -2.36 -25.11
N ASN A 221 -8.38 -1.14 -25.42
CA ASN A 221 -8.99 -0.79 -26.71
C ASN A 221 -7.98 -0.24 -27.73
N ALA A 222 -6.68 -0.21 -27.41
CA ALA A 222 -5.68 0.39 -28.29
C ALA A 222 -5.43 -0.46 -29.55
N ASP A 223 -5.24 -1.77 -29.39
CA ASP A 223 -5.17 -2.74 -30.48
C ASP A 223 -5.49 -4.16 -30.00
N LEU A 224 -5.51 -5.13 -30.93
CA LEU A 224 -5.80 -6.53 -30.64
C LEU A 224 -4.77 -7.16 -29.68
N LYS A 225 -3.50 -6.76 -29.73
CA LYS A 225 -2.45 -7.36 -28.87
C LYS A 225 -2.65 -6.95 -27.42
N PHE A 226 -2.93 -5.68 -27.14
CA PHE A 226 -3.24 -5.22 -25.78
C PHE A 226 -4.54 -5.82 -25.26
N LYS A 227 -5.55 -5.92 -26.11
CA LYS A 227 -6.81 -6.57 -25.77
C LYS A 227 -6.59 -8.00 -25.30
N LEU A 228 -5.89 -8.81 -26.10
CA LEU A 228 -5.60 -10.21 -25.77
C LEU A 228 -4.73 -10.33 -24.50
N ALA A 229 -3.70 -9.50 -24.35
CA ALA A 229 -2.85 -9.54 -23.16
C ALA A 229 -3.61 -9.21 -21.85
N LEU A 230 -4.54 -8.25 -21.90
CA LEU A 230 -5.38 -7.94 -20.75
C LEU A 230 -6.49 -8.96 -20.53
N GLU A 231 -7.02 -9.60 -21.58
CA GLU A 231 -7.91 -10.75 -21.46
C GLU A 231 -7.19 -11.94 -20.80
N ASP A 232 -5.91 -12.19 -21.14
CA ASP A 232 -5.10 -13.20 -20.46
C ASP A 232 -4.88 -12.82 -18.98
N PHE A 233 -4.54 -11.56 -18.69
CA PHE A 233 -4.39 -11.08 -17.30
C PHE A 233 -5.68 -11.25 -16.47
N GLU A 234 -6.84 -11.02 -17.09
CA GLU A 234 -8.16 -11.16 -16.46
C GLU A 234 -8.58 -12.62 -16.23
N ASN A 235 -8.01 -13.59 -16.94
CA ASN A 235 -8.55 -14.95 -16.99
C ASN A 235 -7.53 -16.08 -16.74
N ILE A 236 -6.23 -15.79 -16.65
CA ILE A 236 -5.18 -16.80 -16.46
C ILE A 236 -5.47 -17.70 -15.25
N ASP A 237 -5.25 -19.00 -15.40
CA ASP A 237 -5.37 -19.99 -14.32
C ASP A 237 -4.02 -20.19 -13.63
N VAL A 238 -4.04 -20.55 -12.34
CA VAL A 238 -2.82 -20.80 -11.55
C VAL A 238 -1.89 -21.80 -12.25
N LYS A 239 -2.45 -22.84 -12.89
CA LYS A 239 -1.65 -23.88 -13.57
C LYS A 239 -0.89 -23.37 -14.81
N ASP A 240 -1.34 -22.26 -15.38
CA ASP A 240 -0.80 -21.68 -16.62
C ASP A 240 0.22 -20.57 -16.31
N ILE A 241 0.43 -20.23 -15.03
CA ILE A 241 1.43 -19.26 -14.60
C ILE A 241 2.84 -19.86 -14.75
N PRO A 242 3.71 -19.24 -15.55
CA PRO A 242 5.10 -19.67 -15.66
C PRO A 242 5.85 -19.39 -14.35
N LYS A 243 6.87 -20.19 -14.06
CA LYS A 243 7.79 -19.89 -12.97
C LYS A 243 8.63 -18.68 -13.35
N ILE A 244 8.63 -17.66 -12.50
CA ILE A 244 9.47 -16.48 -12.67
C ILE A 244 10.35 -16.23 -11.45
N GLU A 245 11.56 -15.75 -11.73
CA GLU A 245 12.52 -15.35 -10.72
C GLU A 245 12.63 -13.83 -10.70
N ILE A 246 12.27 -13.24 -9.56
CA ILE A 246 12.54 -11.85 -9.24
C ILE A 246 13.55 -11.89 -8.10
N PRO A 247 14.79 -11.40 -8.31
CA PRO A 247 15.93 -11.76 -7.47
C PRO A 247 15.84 -11.20 -6.05
N ARG A 248 15.23 -10.02 -5.87
CA ARG A 248 15.00 -9.38 -4.57
C ARG A 248 13.65 -8.71 -4.56
N LEU A 249 12.85 -9.04 -3.56
CA LEU A 249 11.55 -8.44 -3.32
C LEU A 249 11.52 -7.87 -1.92
N LYS A 250 10.73 -6.80 -1.76
CA LYS A 250 10.52 -6.15 -0.48
C LYS A 250 10.06 -7.15 0.59
N ILE A 251 10.86 -7.30 1.65
CA ILE A 251 10.46 -8.10 2.81
C ILE A 251 9.44 -7.31 3.63
N ARG A 252 8.25 -7.88 3.82
CA ARG A 252 7.10 -7.21 4.44
C ARG A 252 6.90 -7.53 5.91
N THR A 253 7.86 -8.22 6.54
CA THR A 253 7.79 -8.58 7.95
C THR A 253 7.82 -7.37 8.87
N ILE A 254 7.21 -7.52 10.05
CA ILE A 254 7.26 -6.55 11.15
C ILE A 254 7.88 -7.16 12.40
N ASN A 255 8.47 -6.31 13.23
CA ASN A 255 8.95 -6.66 14.57
C ASN A 255 8.48 -5.57 15.56
N PRO A 256 7.21 -5.60 16.00
CA PRO A 256 6.62 -4.54 16.80
C PRO A 256 7.11 -4.58 18.26
N LEU A 257 6.89 -3.48 18.99
CA LEU A 257 7.05 -3.47 20.44
C LEU A 257 5.91 -4.22 21.14
N ILE A 258 6.22 -4.87 22.26
CA ILE A 258 5.25 -5.48 23.18
C ILE A 258 5.51 -4.90 24.58
N ASN A 259 4.53 -4.19 25.14
CA ASN A 259 4.69 -3.46 26.41
C ASN A 259 5.96 -2.59 26.45
N GLY A 260 6.24 -1.90 25.34
CA GLY A 260 7.38 -0.99 25.20
C GLY A 260 8.74 -1.65 25.01
N LYS A 261 8.80 -2.97 24.75
CA LYS A 261 10.06 -3.67 24.48
C LYS A 261 9.97 -4.52 23.22
N ARG A 262 11.06 -4.59 22.46
CA ARG A 262 11.20 -5.53 21.35
C ARG A 262 11.53 -6.91 21.93
N VAL A 263 10.75 -7.92 21.56
CA VAL A 263 10.81 -9.26 22.19
C VAL A 263 11.42 -10.31 21.27
N PHE A 264 11.52 -10.03 19.97
CA PHE A 264 12.00 -10.94 18.93
C PHE A 264 13.22 -10.39 18.21
#